data_AF-A0A938NIM7-F1
#
_entry.id   AF-A0A938NIM7-F1
#
_cell.length_a   1.000
_cell.length_b   1.000
_cell.length_c   1.000
_cell.angle_alpha   90.00
_cell.angle_beta   90.00
_cell.angle_gamma   90.00
#
_symmetry.space_group_name_H-M   'P 1'
#
loop_
_entity.id
_entity.type
_entity.pdbx_description
1 polymer ?
#
loop_
_entity_poly.entity_id
_entity_poly.type
_entity_poly.pdbx_seq_one_letter_code
_entity_poly.pdbx_strand_id
1 'polypeptide(L)'
;MLMRWVHFLAGITWIGLLYFFNLINAAFLKSLDGQTKNIVIPKLMPAALTWFRHGATVTVLAGLFLYLYLYSKGGTGAIALGIGGLIGIIMMANVHAIIWPNQKKIIAAVEKFTKDGTPTPPDMAGWGRTALLASRVNFLLSIPMLFFMGAGSHLK
;
A
#
# COMPACT_ATOMS: atom_id res chain seq x y z
N MET A 1 16.67 1.47 18.91
CA MET A 1 15.26 1.73 19.28
C MET A 1 14.55 2.62 18.26
N LEU A 2 15.13 3.75 17.85
CA LEU A 2 14.53 4.65 16.84
C LEU A 2 14.05 3.93 15.57
N MET A 3 14.89 3.09 14.97
CA MET A 3 14.55 2.41 13.71
C MET A 3 13.37 1.42 13.81
N ARG A 4 13.13 0.86 15.00
CA ARG A 4 11.93 0.05 15.26
C ARG A 4 10.66 0.90 15.20
N TRP A 5 10.70 2.09 15.79
CA TRP A 5 9.59 3.04 15.75
C TRP A 5 9.32 3.56 14.34
N VAL A 6 10.38 3.87 13.57
CA VAL A 6 10.24 4.25 12.16
C VAL A 6 9.55 3.15 11.35
N HIS A 7 10.03 1.91 11.47
CA HIS A 7 9.40 0.76 10.81
C HIS A 7 7.94 0.57 11.24
N PHE A 8 7.66 0.66 12.53
CA PHE A 8 6.33 0.43 13.09
C PHE A 8 5.32 1.49 12.66
N LEU A 9 5.66 2.78 12.79
CA LEU A 9 4.76 3.89 12.42
C LEU A 9 4.51 3.90 10.90
N ALA A 10 5.55 3.71 10.09
CA ALA A 10 5.39 3.58 8.64
C ALA A 10 4.53 2.36 8.27
N GLY A 11 4.71 1.25 8.99
CA GLY A 11 3.92 0.02 8.80
C GLY A 11 2.45 0.22 9.10
N ILE A 12 2.12 0.92 10.20
CA ILE A 12 0.74 1.30 10.53
C ILE A 12 0.14 2.16 9.42
N THR A 13 0.86 3.18 8.94
CA THR A 13 0.37 4.03 7.84
C THR A 13 0.13 3.21 6.58
N TRP A 14 1.08 2.35 6.20
CA TRP A 14 0.99 1.54 4.99
C TRP A 14 -0.17 0.53 5.04
N ILE A 15 -0.19 -0.31 6.07
CA ILE A 15 -1.19 -1.38 6.21
C ILE A 15 -2.56 -0.80 6.56
N GLY A 16 -2.62 0.27 7.35
CA GLY A 16 -3.86 0.99 7.63
C GLY A 16 -4.52 1.53 6.35
N LEU A 17 -3.74 2.17 5.48
CA LEU A 17 -4.24 2.64 4.18
C LEU A 17 -4.62 1.49 3.25
N LEU A 18 -3.87 0.38 3.26
CA LEU A 18 -4.22 -0.84 2.52
C LEU A 18 -5.62 -1.35 2.90
N TYR A 19 -5.90 -1.41 4.20
CA TYR A 19 -7.19 -1.85 4.73
C TYR A 19 -8.28 -0.83 4.41
N PHE A 20 -8.02 0.46 4.57
CA PHE A 20 -8.94 1.52 4.16
C PHE A 20 -9.33 1.39 2.69
N PHE A 21 -8.37 1.18 1.78
CA PHE A 21 -8.66 1.05 0.35
C PHE A 21 -9.54 -0.14 0.01
N ASN A 22 -9.29 -1.29 0.66
CA ASN A 22 -9.99 -2.54 0.36
C ASN A 22 -11.36 -2.66 1.04
N LEU A 23 -11.47 -2.21 2.30
CA LEU A 23 -12.67 -2.41 3.12
C LEU A 23 -13.65 -1.25 3.02
N ILE A 24 -13.16 -0.02 2.85
CA ILE A 24 -13.99 1.19 2.93
C ILE A 24 -14.05 1.92 1.59
N ASN A 25 -12.90 2.36 1.08
CA ASN A 25 -12.82 3.29 -0.05
C ASN A 25 -13.48 2.74 -1.33
N ALA A 26 -13.23 1.46 -1.67
CA ALA A 26 -13.78 0.87 -2.88
C ALA A 26 -15.33 0.84 -2.88
N ALA A 27 -15.94 0.48 -1.74
CA ALA A 27 -17.39 0.47 -1.59
C ALA A 27 -17.95 1.89 -1.56
N PHE A 28 -17.32 2.79 -0.80
CA PHE A 28 -17.68 4.20 -0.72
C PHE A 28 -17.66 4.87 -2.10
N LEU A 29 -16.57 4.73 -2.86
CA LEU A 29 -16.50 5.30 -4.21
C LEU A 29 -17.56 4.69 -5.13
N LYS A 30 -17.94 3.42 -4.97
CA LYS A 30 -19.00 2.81 -5.77
C LYS A 30 -20.37 3.42 -5.50
N SER A 31 -20.65 3.85 -4.26
CA SER A 31 -21.95 4.44 -3.88
C SER A 31 -22.12 5.90 -4.32
N LEU A 32 -21.06 6.57 -4.77
CA LEU A 32 -21.12 7.96 -5.23
C LEU A 32 -21.61 8.06 -6.69
N ASP A 33 -22.38 9.10 -6.98
CA ASP A 33 -22.69 9.52 -8.35
C ASP A 33 -21.45 10.09 -9.07
N GLY A 34 -21.56 10.32 -10.38
CA GLY A 34 -20.44 10.80 -11.20
C GLY A 34 -19.93 12.19 -10.80
N GLN A 35 -20.83 13.12 -10.48
CA GLN A 35 -20.46 14.50 -10.10
C GLN A 35 -19.72 14.50 -8.77
N THR A 36 -20.19 13.73 -7.78
CA THR A 36 -19.53 13.63 -6.47
C THR A 36 -18.16 12.96 -6.58
N LYS A 37 -18.00 11.94 -7.43
CA LYS A 37 -16.69 11.31 -7.72
C LYS A 37 -15.66 12.31 -8.24
N ASN A 38 -16.08 13.23 -9.11
CA ASN A 38 -15.21 14.26 -9.67
C ASN A 38 -14.71 15.28 -8.64
N ILE A 39 -15.32 15.33 -7.46
CA ILE A 39 -14.89 16.16 -6.33
C ILE A 39 -14.03 15.36 -5.35
N VAL A 40 -14.47 14.14 -5.02
CA VAL A 40 -13.85 13.31 -3.97
C VAL A 40 -12.53 12.69 -4.43
N ILE A 41 -12.52 12.06 -5.62
CA ILE A 41 -11.34 11.32 -6.11
C ILE A 41 -10.09 12.21 -6.22
N PRO A 42 -10.13 13.40 -6.85
CA PRO A 42 -8.92 14.22 -6.99
C PRO A 42 -8.42 14.81 -5.67
N LYS A 43 -9.27 14.92 -4.64
CA LYS A 43 -8.84 15.41 -3.32
C LYS A 43 -8.33 14.30 -2.42
N LEU A 44 -9.01 13.15 -2.40
CA LEU A 44 -8.70 12.03 -1.50
C LEU A 44 -7.55 11.17 -2.02
N MET A 45 -7.61 10.76 -3.29
CA MET A 45 -6.75 9.70 -3.81
C MET A 45 -5.27 10.12 -3.87
N PRO A 46 -4.89 11.31 -4.37
CA PRO A 46 -3.47 11.69 -4.44
C PRO A 46 -2.80 11.73 -3.06
N ALA A 47 -3.50 12.28 -2.06
CA ALA A 47 -3.01 12.33 -0.69
C ALA A 47 -2.84 10.92 -0.10
N ALA A 48 -3.90 10.10 -0.14
CA ALA A 48 -3.88 8.76 0.42
C ALA A 48 -2.84 7.86 -0.27
N LEU A 49 -2.71 7.93 -1.59
CA LEU A 49 -1.75 7.12 -2.35
C LEU A 49 -0.30 7.54 -2.14
N THR A 50 -0.04 8.84 -1.91
CA THR A 50 1.30 9.34 -1.58
C THR A 50 1.76 8.73 -0.25
N TRP A 51 0.93 8.82 0.79
CA TRP A 51 1.22 8.20 2.09
C TRP A 51 1.35 6.69 2.00
N PHE A 52 0.47 6.02 1.24
CA PHE A 52 0.52 4.58 1.04
C PHE A 52 1.84 4.13 0.38
N ARG A 53 2.26 4.83 -0.68
CA ARG A 53 3.48 4.52 -1.43
C ARG A 53 4.73 4.74 -0.59
N HIS A 54 4.86 5.90 0.05
CA HIS A 54 6.04 6.21 0.84
C HIS A 54 6.06 5.41 2.15
N GLY A 55 4.90 5.16 2.77
CA GLY A 55 4.77 4.27 3.91
C GLY A 55 5.29 2.87 3.59
N ALA A 56 4.94 2.31 2.41
CA ALA A 56 5.47 1.02 1.96
C ALA A 56 7.00 1.01 1.86
N THR A 57 7.58 1.99 1.17
CA THR A 57 9.03 2.09 1.00
C THR A 57 9.75 2.23 2.34
N VAL A 58 9.30 3.13 3.21
CA VAL A 58 9.94 3.38 4.51
C VAL A 58 9.84 2.14 5.40
N THR A 59 8.68 1.47 5.43
CA THR A 59 8.48 0.24 6.20
C THR A 59 9.47 -0.83 5.78
N VAL A 60 9.56 -1.14 4.48
CA VAL A 60 10.42 -2.23 3.99
C VAL A 60 11.90 -1.91 4.19
N LEU A 61 12.34 -0.69 3.90
CA LEU A 61 13.75 -0.32 4.08
C LEU A 61 14.18 -0.34 5.55
N ALA A 62 13.35 0.20 6.44
CA ALA A 62 13.61 0.13 7.88
C ALA A 62 13.57 -1.32 8.39
N GLY A 63 12.67 -2.15 7.85
CA GLY A 63 12.56 -3.57 8.17
C GLY A 63 13.78 -4.37 7.74
N LEU A 64 14.29 -4.13 6.52
CA LEU A 64 15.50 -4.75 6.00
C LEU A 64 16.73 -4.39 6.85
N PHE A 65 16.86 -3.12 7.24
CA PHE A 65 17.91 -2.70 8.15
C PHE A 65 17.84 -3.43 9.51
N LEU A 66 16.64 -3.49 10.11
CA LEU A 66 16.43 -4.19 11.38
C LEU A 66 16.72 -5.69 11.26
N TYR A 67 16.33 -6.31 10.15
CA TYR A 67 16.58 -7.71 9.86
C TYR A 67 18.08 -8.02 9.84
N LEU A 68 18.84 -7.28 9.05
CA LEU A 68 20.30 -7.44 8.95
C LEU A 68 20.99 -7.21 10.30
N TYR A 69 20.55 -6.19 11.05
CA TYR A 69 21.07 -5.92 12.39
C TYR A 69 20.84 -7.10 13.35
N LEU A 70 19.62 -7.67 13.38
CA LEU A 70 19.30 -8.81 14.25
C LEU A 70 20.03 -10.09 13.82
N TYR A 71 20.13 -10.32 12.51
CA TYR A 71 20.86 -11.45 11.95
C TYR A 71 22.35 -11.40 12.33
N SER A 72 22.98 -10.21 12.27
CA SER A 72 24.39 -10.01 12.68
C SER A 72 24.64 -10.31 14.16
N LYS A 73 23.60 -10.34 14.99
CA LYS A 73 23.65 -10.64 16.42
C LYS A 73 23.29 -12.09 16.74
N GLY A 74 23.11 -12.95 15.74
CA GLY A 74 22.81 -14.38 15.92
C GLY A 74 21.38 -14.67 16.39
N GLY A 75 20.43 -13.77 16.15
CA GLY A 75 19.04 -13.94 16.58
C GLY A 75 18.29 -15.03 15.80
N THR A 76 17.72 -16.00 16.51
CA THR A 76 16.99 -17.16 15.96
C THR A 76 15.61 -16.83 15.36
N GLY A 77 14.99 -15.72 15.77
CA GLY A 77 13.75 -15.20 15.15
C GLY A 77 13.91 -14.72 13.69
N ALA A 78 15.12 -14.77 13.13
CA ALA A 78 15.43 -14.32 11.77
C ALA A 78 14.74 -15.13 10.66
N ILE A 79 14.31 -16.38 10.88
CA ILE A 79 13.62 -17.12 9.80
C ILE A 79 12.18 -16.61 9.64
N ALA A 80 11.42 -16.54 10.73
CA ALA A 80 10.05 -16.02 10.70
C ALA A 80 10.00 -14.56 10.22
N LEU A 81 10.89 -13.70 10.75
CA LEU A 81 11.02 -12.32 10.28
C LEU A 81 11.45 -12.23 8.81
N GLY A 82 12.25 -13.18 8.32
CA GLY A 82 12.67 -13.27 6.92
C GLY A 82 11.50 -13.56 5.99
N ILE A 83 10.63 -14.52 6.36
CA ILE A 83 9.42 -14.85 5.59
C ILE A 83 8.47 -13.65 5.57
N GLY A 84 8.17 -13.06 6.72
CA GLY A 84 7.32 -11.86 6.80
C GLY A 84 7.90 -10.70 5.99
N GLY A 85 9.21 -10.45 6.12
CA GLY A 85 9.93 -9.41 5.37
C GLY A 85 9.87 -9.62 3.86
N LEU A 86 10.05 -10.85 3.37
CA LEU A 86 9.96 -11.19 1.95
C LEU A 86 8.55 -10.90 1.39
N ILE A 87 7.50 -11.29 2.11
CA ILE A 87 6.12 -10.98 1.71
C ILE A 87 5.93 -9.46 1.66
N GLY A 88 6.45 -8.72 2.64
CA GLY A 88 6.47 -7.25 2.63
C GLY A 88 7.17 -6.66 1.39
N ILE A 89 8.32 -7.20 0.99
CA ILE A 89 9.04 -6.76 -0.22
C ILE A 89 8.19 -6.99 -1.47
N ILE A 90 7.57 -8.17 -1.61
CA ILE A 90 6.67 -8.49 -2.73
C ILE A 90 5.49 -7.52 -2.77
N MET A 91 4.87 -7.27 -1.62
CA MET A 91 3.77 -6.32 -1.51
C MET A 91 4.19 -4.91 -1.91
N MET A 92 5.35 -4.43 -1.45
CA MET A 92 5.88 -3.13 -1.85
C MET A 92 6.16 -3.07 -3.36
N ALA A 93 6.70 -4.14 -3.95
CA ALA A 93 6.89 -4.23 -5.39
C ALA A 93 5.55 -4.10 -6.13
N ASN A 94 4.48 -4.77 -5.67
CA ASN A 94 3.13 -4.58 -6.22
C ASN A 94 2.63 -3.13 -6.13
N VAL A 95 2.94 -2.42 -5.03
CA VAL A 95 2.58 -0.99 -4.87
C VAL A 95 3.21 -0.16 -5.97
N HIS A 96 4.53 -0.31 -6.19
CA HIS A 96 5.27 0.54 -7.13
C HIS A 96 5.13 0.12 -8.59
N ALA A 97 5.02 -1.19 -8.87
CA ALA A 97 4.97 -1.72 -10.22
C ALA A 97 3.55 -1.75 -10.82
N ILE A 98 2.51 -1.96 -10.00
CA ILE A 98 1.14 -2.15 -10.50
C ILE A 98 0.18 -1.08 -9.99
N ILE A 99 0.11 -0.86 -8.68
CA ILE A 99 -0.88 0.07 -8.09
C ILE A 99 -0.58 1.51 -8.52
N TRP A 100 0.65 1.98 -8.27
CA TRP A 100 1.02 3.38 -8.51
C TRP A 100 0.95 3.80 -9.99
N PRO A 101 1.43 3.03 -10.98
CA PRO A 101 1.34 3.44 -12.38
C PRO A 101 -0.11 3.57 -12.87
N ASN A 102 -0.99 2.64 -12.47
CA ASN A 102 -2.41 2.72 -12.82
C ASN A 102 -3.10 3.91 -12.13
N GLN A 103 -2.80 4.15 -10.85
CA GLN A 103 -3.34 5.29 -10.13
C GLN A 103 -2.87 6.63 -10.69
N LYS A 104 -1.61 6.75 -11.14
CA LYS A 104 -1.14 7.96 -11.85
C LYS A 104 -1.97 8.26 -13.10
N LYS A 105 -2.31 7.25 -13.89
CA LYS A 105 -3.15 7.42 -15.08
C LYS A 105 -4.55 7.92 -14.73
N ILE A 106 -5.15 7.37 -13.66
CA ILE A 106 -6.47 7.78 -13.16
C ILE A 106 -6.41 9.24 -12.66
N ILE A 107 -5.43 9.57 -11.81
CA ILE A 107 -5.24 10.92 -11.28
C ILE A 107 -5.07 11.93 -12.43
N ALA A 108 -4.19 11.66 -13.39
CA ALA A 108 -3.97 12.55 -14.52
C ALA A 108 -5.23 12.76 -15.38
N ALA A 109 -6.04 11.71 -15.57
CA ALA A 109 -7.28 11.81 -16.32
C ALA A 109 -8.37 12.60 -15.56
N VAL A 110 -8.46 12.42 -14.24
CA VAL A 110 -9.37 13.19 -13.39
C VAL A 110 -8.94 14.66 -13.32
N GLU A 111 -7.64 14.94 -13.19
CA GLU A 111 -7.11 16.31 -13.17
C GLU A 111 -7.43 17.07 -14.47
N LYS A 112 -7.31 16.41 -15.63
CA LYS A 112 -7.71 17.00 -16.92
C LYS A 112 -9.19 17.33 -16.92
N PHE A 113 -10.05 16.36 -16.58
CA PHE A 113 -11.50 16.59 -16.49
C PHE A 113 -11.85 17.77 -15.56
N THR A 114 -11.21 17.87 -14.39
CA THR A 114 -11.44 18.98 -13.45
C THR A 114 -10.96 20.32 -13.96
N LYS A 115 -9.88 20.38 -14.75
CA LYS A 115 -9.32 21.64 -15.27
C LYS A 115 -10.08 22.21 -16.45
N ASP A 116 -10.45 21.38 -17.42
CA ASP A 116 -10.94 21.83 -18.73
C ASP A 116 -12.14 21.04 -19.26
N GLY A 117 -12.68 20.10 -18.47
CA GLY A 117 -13.83 19.28 -18.87
C GLY A 117 -13.49 18.18 -19.88
N THR A 118 -12.21 17.92 -20.17
CA THR A 118 -11.81 16.82 -21.07
C THR A 118 -12.44 15.50 -20.62
N PRO A 119 -13.21 14.80 -21.49
CA PRO A 119 -13.84 13.53 -21.15
C PRO A 119 -12.83 12.51 -20.61
N THR A 120 -13.23 11.76 -19.59
CA THR A 120 -12.37 10.72 -19.04
C THR A 120 -12.15 9.59 -20.07
N PRO A 121 -10.93 9.04 -20.18
CA PRO A 121 -10.63 7.97 -21.14
C PRO A 121 -11.48 6.72 -20.87
N PRO A 122 -11.97 6.01 -21.91
CA PRO A 122 -12.72 4.76 -21.74
C PRO A 122 -11.97 3.70 -20.90
N ASP A 123 -10.64 3.67 -21.03
CA ASP A 123 -9.76 2.71 -20.34
C ASP A 123 -9.60 2.99 -18.84
N MET A 124 -10.05 4.14 -18.32
CA MET A 124 -9.89 4.52 -16.92
C MET A 124 -10.44 3.46 -15.97
N ALA A 125 -11.59 2.87 -16.30
CA ALA A 125 -12.20 1.81 -15.52
C ALA A 125 -11.29 0.56 -15.42
N GLY A 126 -10.59 0.23 -16.50
CA GLY A 126 -9.64 -0.89 -16.56
C GLY A 126 -8.41 -0.65 -15.66
N TRP A 127 -7.88 0.56 -15.63
CA TRP A 127 -6.78 0.93 -14.73
C TRP A 127 -7.19 0.82 -13.27
N GLY A 128 -8.40 1.31 -12.94
CA GLY A 128 -8.96 1.23 -11.58
C GLY A 128 -9.15 -0.21 -11.11
N ARG A 129 -9.69 -1.08 -11.98
CA ARG A 129 -9.84 -2.51 -11.70
C ARG A 129 -8.49 -3.19 -11.45
N THR A 130 -7.50 -2.92 -12.29
CA THR A 130 -6.15 -3.50 -12.16
C THR A 130 -5.48 -3.09 -10.85
N ALA A 131 -5.53 -1.79 -10.51
CA ALA A 131 -5.01 -1.28 -9.25
C ALA A 131 -5.71 -1.91 -8.03
N LEU A 132 -7.04 -2.07 -8.09
CA LEU A 132 -7.80 -2.68 -7.00
C LEU A 132 -7.48 -4.17 -6.82
N LEU A 133 -7.34 -4.93 -7.91
CA LEU A 133 -6.97 -6.35 -7.82
C LEU A 133 -5.58 -6.52 -7.19
N ALA A 134 -4.60 -5.70 -7.60
CA ALA A 134 -3.28 -5.70 -6.96
C ALA A 134 -3.35 -5.31 -5.48
N SER A 135 -4.20 -4.33 -5.12
CA SER A 135 -4.46 -3.94 -3.73
C SER A 135 -5.09 -5.08 -2.91
N ARG A 136 -5.96 -5.90 -3.51
CA ARG A 136 -6.58 -7.07 -2.85
C ARG A 136 -5.58 -8.19 -2.62
N VAL A 137 -4.69 -8.44 -3.58
CA VAL A 137 -3.58 -9.38 -3.41
C VAL A 137 -2.71 -8.93 -2.24
N ASN A 138 -2.32 -7.66 -2.18
CA ASN A 138 -1.57 -7.12 -1.04
C ASN A 138 -2.35 -7.24 0.27
N PHE A 139 -3.66 -6.98 0.26
CA PHE A 139 -4.50 -7.13 1.45
C PHE A 139 -4.47 -8.57 1.98
N LEU A 140 -4.64 -9.57 1.11
CA LEU A 140 -4.57 -10.98 1.51
C LEU A 140 -3.17 -11.38 1.98
N LEU A 141 -2.11 -10.94 1.29
CA LEU A 141 -0.72 -11.19 1.67
C LEU A 141 -0.32 -10.52 2.99
N SER A 142 -0.98 -9.41 3.36
CA SER A 142 -0.71 -8.72 4.61
C SER A 142 -1.02 -9.59 5.84
N ILE A 143 -1.96 -10.53 5.74
CA ILE A 143 -2.35 -11.42 6.84
C ILE A 143 -1.20 -12.37 7.23
N PRO A 144 -0.68 -13.25 6.35
CA PRO A 144 0.45 -14.10 6.69
C PRO A 144 1.71 -13.27 6.99
N MET A 145 1.90 -12.13 6.31
CA MET A 145 3.02 -11.22 6.62
C MET A 145 3.00 -10.75 8.07
N LEU A 146 1.86 -10.21 8.54
CA LEU A 146 1.69 -9.74 9.92
C LEU A 146 1.81 -10.89 10.92
N PHE A 147 1.28 -12.07 10.59
CA PHE A 147 1.45 -13.26 11.41
C PHE A 147 2.93 -13.59 11.61
N PHE A 148 3.73 -13.68 10.54
CA PHE A 148 5.15 -14.01 10.66
C PHE A 148 5.97 -12.89 11.33
N MET A 149 5.62 -11.62 11.10
CA MET A 149 6.26 -10.50 11.79
C MET A 149 5.95 -10.48 13.28
N GLY A 150 4.72 -10.79 13.69
CA GLY A 150 4.32 -10.91 15.09
C GLY A 150 4.89 -12.16 15.76
N ALA A 151 4.88 -13.30 15.06
CA ALA A 151 5.41 -14.56 15.57
C ALA A 151 6.93 -14.50 15.80
N GLY A 152 7.66 -13.66 15.06
CA GLY A 152 9.12 -13.52 15.19
C GLY A 152 9.62 -13.10 16.58
N SER A 153 8.79 -12.49 17.44
CA SER A 153 9.15 -12.21 18.84
C SER A 153 8.90 -13.38 19.79
N HIS A 154 8.15 -14.40 19.36
CA HIS A 154 7.73 -15.55 20.16
C HIS A 154 8.44 -16.85 19.74
N LEU A 155 8.88 -16.92 18.49
CA LEU A 155 9.68 -18.01 17.94
C LEU A 155 11.16 -17.71 18.21
N LYS A 156 11.68 -18.25 19.33
CA LYS A 156 13.11 -18.27 19.67
C LYS A 156 13.75 -19.55 19.16
#